data_AF-A0A966XZ09-F1
#
_entry.id   AF-A0A966XZ09-F1
#
_cell.length_a   1.000
_cell.length_b   1.000
_cell.length_c   1.000
_cell.angle_alpha   90.00
_cell.angle_beta   90.00
_cell.angle_gamma   90.00
#
_symmetry.space_group_name_H-M   'P 1'
#
loop_
_entity.id
_entity.type
_entity.pdbx_description
1 polymer ?
#
loop_
_entity_poly.entity_id
_entity_poly.type
_entity_poly.pdbx_seq_one_letter_code
_entity_poly.pdbx_strand_id
1 'polypeptide(L)'
;MAAATSRPPWRLPLIAALALAFASLTLISGIAYIAVLAGATGTAERLLVDRASRVVDAQVSLVRRQLDPVTDHLELVAALAASGRLDIESAAGVREALAVMMTRVPAVSSAGFATLDLKLHRAVRHPDGMVTRDTVSLVDLPQGLARFRQLQTAHNTFWGALFWSEQLKQPVLNVRTPVRRIDDAFIGGLFATVAVGDLSYLIGEAVKGSEGRYFILVGRDKVLAHRRLVDPRGLGLSEDRPLPTITEIDDPVLARFWSSPVQLPQIDRALGDLGRVVEADGRRWVFVYRELRLFGPDPWLVGVWHNRILCLPLCFEWLCRGYRRLTILTSASRDGEMLSNLVAGFGMETVRGSSSRKGVLALRQLQNRLLEGSDVGITPDGPRGPVYKVSPGLLYLAAKTGRPVMTIRVDYESYWEMRSWDGFRVPKPFSKVRITFQKTILIPPGTEGEVETQARRVEELLGR
;
A
#
# COMPACT_ATOMS: atom_id res chain seq x y z
N MET A 1 -10.71 53.66 -72.97
CA MET A 1 -11.65 52.71 -72.35
C MET A 1 -11.28 51.32 -72.82
N ALA A 2 -10.72 50.49 -71.93
CA ALA A 2 -10.32 49.11 -72.22
C ALA A 2 -11.52 48.16 -71.99
N ALA A 3 -11.82 47.31 -72.97
CA ALA A 3 -12.88 46.32 -72.90
C ALA A 3 -12.42 45.09 -72.10
N ALA A 4 -13.10 44.80 -70.99
CA ALA A 4 -12.87 43.62 -70.18
C ALA A 4 -13.49 42.39 -70.86
N THR A 5 -12.66 41.37 -71.15
CA THR A 5 -13.08 40.07 -71.66
C THR A 5 -13.57 39.19 -70.51
N SER A 6 -14.87 38.89 -70.47
CA SER A 6 -15.46 37.95 -69.52
C SER A 6 -15.12 36.51 -69.94
N ARG A 7 -14.49 35.74 -69.04
CA ARG A 7 -14.24 34.31 -69.24
C ARG A 7 -15.56 33.53 -69.10
N PRO A 8 -15.83 32.51 -69.93
CA PRO A 8 -17.07 31.73 -69.85
C PRO A 8 -17.12 30.92 -68.55
N PRO A 9 -18.32 30.73 -67.96
CA PRO A 9 -18.47 29.98 -66.72
C PRO A 9 -18.15 28.50 -66.97
N TRP A 10 -17.31 27.93 -66.11
CA TRP A 10 -16.98 26.50 -66.14
C TRP A 10 -18.27 25.67 -65.99
N ARG A 11 -18.57 24.84 -66.98
CA ARG A 11 -19.68 23.88 -66.95
C ARG A 11 -19.12 22.47 -66.86
N LEU A 12 -19.28 21.81 -65.71
CA LEU A 12 -18.95 20.40 -65.55
C LEU A 12 -19.95 19.55 -66.36
N PRO A 13 -19.48 18.60 -67.19
CA PRO A 13 -20.38 17.68 -67.89
C PRO A 13 -21.13 16.81 -66.87
N LEU A 14 -22.42 16.54 -67.15
CA LEU A 14 -23.32 15.83 -66.24
C LEU A 14 -22.73 14.49 -65.73
N ILE A 15 -22.03 13.77 -66.61
CA ILE A 15 -21.36 12.50 -66.29
C ILE A 15 -20.26 12.69 -65.24
N ALA A 16 -19.48 13.77 -65.33
CA ALA A 16 -18.45 14.09 -64.34
C ALA A 16 -19.07 14.47 -63.00
N ALA A 17 -20.18 15.23 -63.01
CA ALA A 17 -20.92 15.57 -61.79
C ALA A 17 -21.51 14.31 -61.12
N LEU A 18 -22.06 13.38 -61.89
CA LEU A 18 -22.64 12.13 -61.40
C LEU A 18 -21.57 11.16 -60.87
N ALA A 19 -20.44 11.06 -61.57
CA ALA A 19 -19.27 10.30 -61.11
C ALA A 19 -18.69 10.87 -59.80
N LEU A 20 -18.62 12.20 -59.67
CA LEU A 20 -18.17 12.87 -58.44
C LEU A 20 -19.16 12.66 -57.28
N ALA A 21 -20.47 12.67 -57.57
CA ALA A 21 -21.52 12.37 -56.60
C ALA A 21 -21.47 10.91 -56.14
N PHE A 22 -21.26 9.97 -57.05
CA PHE A 22 -21.14 8.55 -56.70
C PHE A 22 -19.86 8.28 -55.91
N ALA A 23 -18.72 8.83 -56.35
CA ALA A 23 -17.45 8.72 -55.65
C ALA A 23 -17.51 9.33 -54.24
N SER A 24 -18.15 10.48 -54.09
CA SER A 24 -18.34 11.12 -52.78
C SER A 24 -19.28 10.31 -51.88
N LEU A 25 -20.36 9.74 -52.41
CA LEU A 25 -21.25 8.85 -51.65
C LEU A 25 -20.53 7.59 -51.16
N THR A 26 -19.74 6.92 -52.02
CA THR A 26 -18.95 5.75 -51.63
C THR A 26 -17.89 6.10 -50.58
N LEU A 27 -17.26 7.28 -50.70
CA LEU A 27 -16.27 7.75 -49.74
C LEU A 27 -16.93 8.02 -48.37
N ILE A 28 -18.08 8.70 -48.35
CA ILE A 28 -18.84 8.98 -47.12
C ILE A 28 -19.31 7.66 -46.47
N SER A 29 -19.82 6.72 -47.27
CA SER A 29 -20.25 5.41 -46.78
C SER A 29 -19.08 4.60 -46.21
N GLY A 30 -17.93 4.60 -46.88
CA GLY A 30 -16.71 3.95 -46.38
C GLY A 30 -16.21 4.56 -45.07
N ILE A 31 -16.18 5.89 -44.97
CA ILE A 31 -15.81 6.60 -43.74
C ILE A 31 -16.79 6.29 -42.60
N ALA A 32 -18.10 6.30 -42.89
CA ALA A 32 -19.13 5.99 -41.90
C ALA A 32 -19.01 4.53 -41.42
N TYR A 33 -18.78 3.58 -42.32
CA TYR A 33 -18.56 2.18 -41.97
C TYR A 33 -17.31 2.00 -41.09
N ILE A 34 -16.19 2.62 -41.45
CA ILE A 34 -14.95 2.60 -40.65
C ILE A 34 -15.20 3.23 -39.26
N ALA A 35 -15.93 4.34 -39.19
CA ALA A 35 -16.27 5.01 -37.94
C ALA A 35 -17.17 4.14 -37.04
N VAL A 36 -18.17 3.45 -37.61
CA VAL A 36 -19.03 2.51 -36.88
C VAL A 36 -18.22 1.30 -36.40
N LEU A 37 -17.35 0.74 -37.24
CA LEU A 37 -16.51 -0.39 -36.87
C LEU A 37 -15.53 -0.03 -35.73
N ALA A 38 -14.86 1.12 -35.85
CA ALA A 38 -13.95 1.65 -34.83
C ALA A 38 -14.69 2.02 -33.52
N GLY A 39 -15.92 2.54 -33.62
CA GLY A 39 -16.78 2.82 -32.48
C GLY A 39 -17.25 1.55 -31.76
N ALA A 40 -17.61 0.52 -32.52
CA ALA A 40 -18.07 -0.77 -31.99
C ALA A 40 -16.95 -1.51 -31.24
N THR A 41 -15.74 -1.58 -31.81
CA THR A 41 -14.58 -2.21 -31.16
C THR A 41 -14.18 -1.47 -29.88
N GLY A 42 -14.10 -0.13 -29.94
CA GLY A 42 -13.76 0.67 -28.76
C GLY A 42 -14.80 0.59 -27.64
N THR A 43 -16.07 0.35 -27.96
CA THR A 43 -17.14 0.16 -26.96
C THR A 43 -17.02 -1.21 -26.29
N ALA A 44 -16.79 -2.27 -27.07
CA ALA A 44 -16.65 -3.63 -26.54
C ALA A 44 -15.45 -3.76 -25.58
N GLU A 45 -14.30 -3.18 -25.91
CA GLU A 45 -13.10 -3.22 -25.07
C GLU A 45 -13.29 -2.46 -23.75
N ARG A 46 -13.87 -1.26 -23.79
CA ARG A 46 -14.19 -0.50 -22.58
C ARG A 46 -15.16 -1.25 -21.67
N LEU A 47 -16.17 -1.90 -22.25
CA LEU A 47 -17.10 -2.73 -21.49
C LEU A 47 -16.42 -3.93 -20.83
N LEU A 48 -15.47 -4.58 -21.51
CA LEU A 48 -14.70 -5.70 -20.96
C LEU A 48 -13.82 -5.25 -19.79
N VAL A 49 -13.11 -4.14 -19.94
CA VAL A 49 -12.27 -3.59 -18.85
C VAL A 49 -13.13 -3.12 -17.68
N ASP A 50 -14.23 -2.42 -17.93
CA ASP A 50 -15.13 -1.96 -16.87
C ASP A 50 -15.74 -3.14 -16.12
N ARG A 51 -16.17 -4.19 -16.83
CA ARG A 51 -16.64 -5.44 -16.22
C ARG A 51 -15.55 -6.08 -15.36
N ALA A 52 -14.31 -6.18 -15.85
CA ALA A 52 -13.20 -6.75 -15.10
C ALA A 52 -12.84 -5.90 -13.86
N SER A 53 -12.87 -4.57 -13.97
CA SER A 53 -12.67 -3.65 -12.85
C SER A 53 -13.72 -3.86 -11.76
N ARG A 54 -15.01 -3.98 -12.13
CA ARG A 54 -16.09 -4.29 -11.17
C ARG A 54 -15.90 -5.63 -10.46
N VAL A 55 -15.35 -6.63 -11.16
CA VAL A 55 -15.00 -7.92 -10.55
C VAL A 55 -13.88 -7.74 -9.53
N VAL A 56 -12.84 -6.97 -9.86
CA VAL A 56 -11.77 -6.63 -8.90
C VAL A 56 -12.33 -5.86 -7.70
N ASP A 57 -13.22 -4.88 -7.92
CA ASP A 57 -13.91 -4.14 -6.85
C ASP A 57 -14.69 -5.06 -5.90
N ALA A 58 -15.40 -6.04 -6.46
CA ALA A 58 -16.13 -7.02 -5.69
C ALA A 58 -15.19 -7.91 -4.85
N GLN A 59 -14.05 -8.32 -5.41
CA GLN A 59 -13.02 -9.09 -4.70
C GLN A 59 -12.37 -8.28 -3.58
N VAL A 60 -12.01 -7.03 -3.84
CA VAL A 60 -11.49 -6.11 -2.80
C VAL A 60 -12.51 -5.96 -1.67
N SER A 61 -13.78 -5.75 -2.02
CA SER A 61 -14.85 -5.62 -1.03
C SER A 61 -15.03 -6.90 -0.21
N LEU A 62 -14.86 -8.08 -0.81
CA LEU A 62 -14.89 -9.36 -0.11
C LEU A 62 -13.74 -9.48 0.90
N VAL A 63 -12.51 -9.18 0.47
CA VAL A 63 -11.32 -9.23 1.33
C VAL A 63 -11.51 -8.28 2.52
N ARG A 64 -11.97 -7.05 2.28
CA ARG A 64 -12.25 -6.07 3.34
C ARG A 64 -13.33 -6.55 4.31
N ARG A 65 -14.45 -7.08 3.81
CA ARG A 65 -15.51 -7.65 4.66
C ARG A 65 -15.02 -8.78 5.57
N GLN A 66 -13.96 -9.49 5.19
CA GLN A 66 -13.38 -10.57 5.99
C GLN A 66 -12.30 -10.09 6.95
N LEU A 67 -11.46 -9.14 6.53
CA LEU A 67 -10.30 -8.69 7.30
C LEU A 67 -10.59 -7.49 8.21
N ASP A 68 -11.45 -6.55 7.80
CA ASP A 68 -11.78 -5.36 8.60
C ASP A 68 -12.36 -5.75 9.99
N PRO A 69 -13.32 -6.68 10.10
CA PRO A 69 -13.88 -7.06 11.41
C PRO A 69 -12.87 -7.67 12.38
N VAL A 70 -11.74 -8.22 11.90
CA VAL A 70 -10.70 -8.79 12.76
C VAL A 70 -10.11 -7.71 13.68
N THR A 71 -9.84 -6.54 13.11
CA THR A 71 -9.31 -5.38 13.85
C THR A 71 -10.35 -4.87 14.85
N ASP A 72 -11.57 -4.62 14.39
CA ASP A 72 -12.65 -4.05 15.20
C ASP A 72 -12.95 -4.91 16.45
N HIS A 73 -13.00 -6.24 16.27
CA HIS A 73 -13.29 -7.15 17.38
C HIS A 73 -12.11 -7.30 18.34
N LEU A 74 -10.87 -7.25 17.86
CA LEU A 74 -9.71 -7.23 18.73
C LEU A 74 -9.67 -5.96 19.59
N GLU A 75 -9.98 -4.81 19.01
CA GLU A 75 -10.05 -3.54 19.73
C GLU A 75 -11.16 -3.52 20.77
N LEU A 76 -12.32 -4.12 20.45
CA LEU A 76 -13.40 -4.30 21.42
C LEU A 76 -12.95 -5.15 22.61
N VAL A 77 -12.31 -6.31 22.36
CA VAL A 77 -11.81 -7.18 23.44
C VAL A 77 -10.70 -6.47 24.23
N ALA A 78 -9.83 -5.71 23.57
CA ALA A 78 -8.80 -4.90 24.22
C ALA A 78 -9.42 -3.85 25.15
N ALA A 79 -10.48 -3.16 24.72
CA ALA A 79 -11.18 -2.17 25.53
C ALA A 79 -11.88 -2.80 26.75
N LEU A 80 -12.44 -4.00 26.60
CA LEU A 80 -13.01 -4.76 27.72
C LEU A 80 -11.95 -5.16 28.74
N ALA A 81 -10.78 -5.62 28.28
CA ALA A 81 -9.63 -5.93 29.13
C ALA A 81 -9.09 -4.67 29.85
N ALA A 82 -8.88 -3.59 29.10
CA ALA A 82 -8.36 -2.32 29.61
C ALA A 82 -9.26 -1.68 30.69
N SER A 83 -10.59 -1.85 30.55
CA SER A 83 -11.59 -1.35 31.51
C SER A 83 -11.83 -2.30 32.69
N GLY A 84 -11.14 -3.44 32.75
CA GLY A 84 -11.34 -4.47 33.79
C GLY A 84 -12.66 -5.23 33.69
N ARG A 85 -13.40 -5.10 32.57
CA ARG A 85 -14.64 -5.85 32.30
C ARG A 85 -14.37 -7.28 31.83
N LEU A 86 -13.20 -7.52 31.26
CA LEU A 86 -12.66 -8.85 31.00
C LEU A 86 -11.57 -9.12 32.04
N ASP A 87 -11.77 -10.15 32.86
CA ASP A 87 -10.75 -10.62 33.80
C ASP A 87 -9.61 -11.29 33.04
N ILE A 88 -8.50 -10.56 32.87
CA ILE A 88 -7.32 -11.01 32.14
C ILE A 88 -6.44 -11.98 32.95
N GLU A 89 -6.62 -12.05 34.26
CA GLU A 89 -5.90 -12.99 35.14
C GLU A 89 -6.52 -14.40 35.04
N SER A 90 -7.81 -14.48 34.69
CA SER A 90 -8.49 -15.74 34.43
C SER A 90 -8.18 -16.29 33.04
N ALA A 91 -7.18 -17.18 32.97
CA ALA A 91 -6.82 -17.90 31.74
C ALA A 91 -8.02 -18.60 31.07
N ALA A 92 -8.99 -19.09 31.85
CA ALA A 92 -10.21 -19.70 31.31
C ALA A 92 -11.16 -18.66 30.73
N GLY A 93 -11.39 -17.55 31.46
CA GLY A 93 -12.26 -16.46 31.01
C GLY A 93 -11.77 -15.82 29.72
N VAL A 94 -10.46 -15.56 29.62
CA VAL A 94 -9.84 -15.01 28.42
C VAL A 94 -9.98 -15.95 27.22
N ARG A 95 -9.68 -17.25 27.37
CA ARG A 95 -9.83 -18.22 26.29
C ARG A 95 -11.27 -18.34 25.80
N GLU A 96 -12.24 -18.25 26.71
CA GLU A 96 -13.65 -18.29 26.33
C GLU A 96 -14.09 -17.03 25.58
N ALA A 97 -13.70 -15.85 26.07
CA ALA A 97 -13.99 -14.58 25.38
C ALA A 97 -13.41 -14.57 23.95
N LEU A 98 -12.19 -15.08 23.77
CA LEU A 98 -11.55 -15.21 22.47
C LEU A 98 -12.29 -16.21 21.57
N ALA A 99 -12.69 -17.37 22.10
CA ALA A 99 -13.45 -18.35 21.34
C ALA A 99 -14.81 -17.79 20.89
N VAL A 100 -15.50 -17.05 21.76
CA VAL A 100 -16.75 -16.35 21.43
C VAL A 100 -16.54 -15.32 20.32
N MET A 101 -15.48 -14.51 20.42
CA MET A 101 -15.11 -13.55 19.35
C MET A 101 -14.91 -14.27 18.01
N MET A 102 -14.20 -15.40 18.01
CA MET A 102 -13.98 -16.18 16.79
C MET A 102 -15.27 -16.73 16.17
N THR A 103 -16.35 -16.95 16.95
CA THR A 103 -17.66 -17.32 16.37
C THR A 103 -18.32 -16.18 15.59
N ARG A 104 -18.00 -14.93 15.93
CA ARG A 104 -18.52 -13.72 15.27
C ARG A 104 -17.65 -13.29 14.10
N VAL A 105 -16.38 -13.69 14.09
CA VAL A 105 -15.43 -13.39 13.01
C VAL A 105 -14.89 -14.69 12.41
N PRO A 106 -15.62 -15.31 11.45
CA PRO A 106 -15.25 -16.60 10.88
C PRO A 106 -13.86 -16.63 10.22
N ALA A 107 -13.37 -15.47 9.75
CA ALA A 107 -12.03 -15.34 9.17
C ALA A 107 -10.90 -15.63 10.16
N VAL A 108 -11.14 -15.56 11.48
CA VAL A 108 -10.11 -15.78 12.49
C VAL A 108 -9.93 -17.28 12.72
N SER A 109 -8.74 -17.78 12.37
CA SER A 109 -8.33 -19.17 12.58
C SER A 109 -7.74 -19.38 13.98
N SER A 110 -7.13 -18.35 14.57
CA SER A 110 -6.67 -18.38 15.97
C SER A 110 -6.64 -16.99 16.57
N ALA A 111 -7.01 -16.86 17.84
CA ALA A 111 -6.91 -15.64 18.62
C ALA A 111 -6.28 -15.92 19.99
N GLY A 112 -5.56 -14.96 20.56
CA GLY A 112 -4.94 -15.15 21.86
C GLY A 112 -4.59 -13.86 22.59
N PHE A 113 -4.32 -14.02 23.88
CA PHE A 113 -3.87 -12.98 24.79
C PHE A 113 -2.52 -13.37 25.37
N ALA A 114 -1.53 -12.51 25.16
CA ALA A 114 -0.19 -12.61 25.69
C ALA A 114 -0.11 -11.82 27.00
N THR A 115 0.22 -12.51 28.09
CA THR A 115 0.37 -11.95 29.44
C THR A 115 1.80 -11.44 29.67
N LEU A 116 1.99 -10.67 30.74
CA LEU A 116 3.30 -10.15 31.13
C LEU A 116 4.28 -11.25 31.59
N ASP A 117 3.76 -12.37 32.11
CA ASP A 117 4.55 -13.56 32.46
C ASP A 117 4.84 -14.47 31.25
N LEU A 118 4.67 -13.93 30.03
CA LEU A 118 5.00 -14.56 28.75
C LEU A 118 4.19 -15.82 28.44
N LYS A 119 3.01 -15.97 29.03
CA LYS A 119 2.03 -16.99 28.65
C LYS A 119 1.14 -16.48 27.52
N LEU A 120 0.67 -17.41 26.72
CA LEU A 120 -0.24 -17.17 25.62
C LEU A 120 -1.50 -17.99 25.81
N HIS A 121 -2.56 -17.33 26.27
CA HIS A 121 -3.89 -17.94 26.36
C HIS A 121 -4.57 -17.81 25.01
N ARG A 122 -4.84 -18.92 24.32
CA ARG A 122 -5.36 -18.86 22.94
C ARG A 122 -6.54 -19.80 22.71
N ALA A 123 -7.32 -19.45 21.68
CA ALA A 123 -8.36 -20.26 21.08
C ALA A 123 -8.00 -20.46 19.60
N VAL A 124 -8.11 -21.69 19.12
CA VAL A 124 -7.68 -22.08 17.77
C VAL A 124 -8.75 -22.94 17.12
N ARG A 125 -9.14 -22.54 15.91
CA ARG A 125 -10.07 -23.24 15.04
C ARG A 125 -9.28 -24.17 14.14
N HIS A 126 -9.60 -25.46 14.21
CA HIS A 126 -9.06 -26.48 13.32
C HIS A 126 -9.85 -26.54 12.01
N PRO A 127 -9.31 -27.18 10.95
CA PRO A 127 -9.99 -27.29 9.66
C PRO A 127 -11.36 -27.98 9.70
N ASP A 128 -11.62 -28.81 10.72
CA ASP A 128 -12.91 -29.46 10.97
C ASP A 128 -13.96 -28.50 11.61
N GLY A 129 -13.57 -27.25 11.88
CA GLY A 129 -14.40 -26.23 12.51
C GLY A 129 -14.36 -26.23 14.04
N MET A 130 -13.74 -27.24 14.67
CA MET A 130 -13.65 -27.36 16.12
C MET A 130 -12.71 -26.30 16.71
N VAL A 131 -13.14 -25.65 17.81
CA VAL A 131 -12.33 -24.65 18.51
C VAL A 131 -11.72 -25.24 19.77
N THR A 132 -10.40 -25.41 19.77
CA THR A 132 -9.61 -25.81 20.95
C THR A 132 -9.11 -24.60 21.72
N ARG A 133 -8.87 -24.75 23.02
CA ARG A 133 -8.44 -23.69 23.94
C ARG A 133 -7.27 -24.19 24.77
N ASP A 134 -6.09 -23.59 24.62
CA ASP A 134 -4.88 -24.01 25.32
C ASP A 134 -4.07 -22.81 25.82
N THR A 135 -2.99 -23.09 26.53
CA THR A 135 -2.03 -22.08 26.99
C THR A 135 -0.63 -22.57 26.70
N VAL A 136 0.18 -21.73 26.07
CA VAL A 136 1.57 -22.03 25.70
C VAL A 136 2.50 -20.92 26.15
N SER A 137 3.79 -21.20 26.24
CA SER A 137 4.79 -20.17 26.50
C SER A 137 5.15 -19.44 25.20
N LEU A 138 5.24 -18.12 25.25
CA LEU A 138 5.75 -17.32 24.12
C LEU A 138 7.22 -17.63 23.80
N VAL A 139 7.97 -18.19 24.75
CA VAL A 139 9.38 -18.57 24.56
C VAL A 139 9.50 -19.78 23.64
N ASP A 140 8.52 -20.69 23.68
CA ASP A 140 8.51 -21.91 22.88
C ASP A 140 8.04 -21.66 21.44
N LEU A 141 7.49 -20.47 21.18
CA LEU A 141 7.02 -20.08 19.85
C LEU A 141 8.15 -19.44 19.04
N PRO A 142 8.29 -19.80 17.74
CA PRO A 142 9.17 -19.09 16.83
C PRO A 142 8.94 -17.58 16.91
N GLN A 143 10.02 -16.82 17.11
CA GLN A 143 10.01 -15.36 17.26
C GLN A 143 9.00 -14.79 18.30
N GLY A 144 8.46 -15.60 19.22
CA GLY A 144 7.37 -15.19 20.12
C GLY A 144 7.75 -14.00 21.01
N LEU A 145 8.97 -14.02 21.58
CA LEU A 145 9.51 -12.91 22.36
C LEU A 145 9.69 -11.62 21.54
N ALA A 146 10.16 -11.73 20.29
CA ALA A 146 10.33 -10.57 19.43
C ALA A 146 8.98 -9.93 19.08
N ARG A 147 7.97 -10.75 18.80
CA ARG A 147 6.60 -10.31 18.55
C ARG A 147 5.97 -9.65 19.77
N PHE A 148 6.21 -10.20 20.96
CA PHE A 148 5.73 -9.62 22.21
C PHE A 148 6.40 -8.27 22.51
N ARG A 149 7.72 -8.15 22.30
CA ARG A 149 8.43 -6.86 22.43
C ARG A 149 7.89 -5.81 21.47
N GLN A 150 7.61 -6.18 20.23
CA GLN A 150 6.98 -5.27 19.27
C GLN A 150 5.63 -4.78 19.79
N LEU A 151 4.83 -5.69 20.36
CA LEU A 151 3.53 -5.38 20.95
C LEU A 151 3.64 -4.46 22.18
N GLN A 152 4.63 -4.67 23.05
CA GLN A 152 4.93 -3.80 24.19
C GLN A 152 5.25 -2.36 23.78
N THR A 153 5.89 -2.18 22.62
CA THR A 153 6.22 -0.85 22.08
C THR A 153 5.10 -0.24 21.25
N ALA A 154 4.05 -0.98 20.91
CA ALA A 154 2.94 -0.46 20.11
C ALA A 154 1.95 0.33 21.00
N HIS A 155 1.25 1.29 20.38
CA HIS A 155 0.13 2.01 20.99
C HIS A 155 -1.21 1.74 20.29
N ASN A 156 -1.19 1.32 19.02
CA ASN A 156 -2.40 1.06 18.23
C ASN A 156 -2.42 -0.39 17.76
N THR A 157 -3.58 -0.84 17.29
CA THR A 157 -3.70 -2.10 16.54
C THR A 157 -2.92 -2.00 15.23
N PHE A 158 -2.19 -3.06 14.89
CA PHE A 158 -1.41 -3.11 13.65
C PHE A 158 -1.41 -4.53 13.05
N TRP A 159 -1.23 -4.58 11.73
CA TRP A 159 -0.96 -5.83 11.02
C TRP A 159 0.52 -6.17 11.13
N GLY A 160 0.81 -7.34 11.69
CA GLY A 160 2.17 -7.85 11.83
C GLY A 160 2.70 -8.46 10.54
N ALA A 161 4.02 -8.67 10.47
CA ALA A 161 4.62 -9.43 9.40
C ALA A 161 4.02 -10.85 9.35
N LEU A 162 3.78 -11.35 8.13
CA LEU A 162 3.31 -12.72 7.90
C LEU A 162 4.34 -13.72 8.43
N PHE A 163 3.85 -14.86 8.88
CA PHE A 163 4.71 -15.93 9.40
C PHE A 163 4.08 -17.30 9.21
N TRP A 164 4.87 -18.33 9.47
CA TRP A 164 4.41 -19.71 9.36
C TRP A 164 3.84 -20.19 10.69
N SER A 165 2.59 -20.64 10.70
CA SER A 165 2.00 -21.23 11.90
C SER A 165 2.31 -22.72 11.94
N GLU A 166 3.19 -23.13 12.86
CA GLU A 166 3.45 -24.56 13.12
C GLU A 166 2.20 -25.31 13.58
N GLN A 167 1.26 -24.61 14.22
CA GLN A 167 0.01 -25.19 14.69
C GLN A 167 -0.98 -25.42 13.56
N LEU A 168 -1.12 -24.47 12.64
CA LEU A 168 -2.04 -24.57 11.50
C LEU A 168 -1.39 -25.20 10.26
N LYS A 169 -0.07 -25.44 10.30
CA LYS A 169 0.76 -25.95 9.20
C LYS A 169 0.56 -25.17 7.89
N GLN A 170 0.46 -23.84 8.03
CA GLN A 170 0.29 -22.92 6.91
C GLN A 170 0.71 -21.49 7.27
N PRO A 171 0.92 -20.62 6.26
CA PRO A 171 1.18 -19.21 6.49
C PRO A 171 -0.05 -18.50 7.06
N VAL A 172 0.19 -17.48 7.89
CA VAL A 172 -0.88 -16.69 8.51
C VAL A 172 -0.63 -15.19 8.39
N LEU A 173 -1.70 -14.46 8.12
CA LEU A 173 -1.81 -13.03 8.42
C LEU A 173 -2.06 -12.88 9.91
N ASN A 174 -1.59 -11.79 10.52
CA ASN A 174 -1.83 -11.54 11.93
C ASN A 174 -2.05 -10.07 12.25
N VAL A 175 -3.02 -9.83 13.13
CA VAL A 175 -3.33 -8.53 13.72
C VAL A 175 -2.95 -8.59 15.18
N ARG A 176 -2.34 -7.53 15.71
CA ARG A 176 -1.97 -7.45 17.12
C ARG A 176 -2.42 -6.12 17.69
N THR A 177 -2.97 -6.17 18.90
CA THR A 177 -3.49 -5.02 19.63
C THR A 177 -2.85 -4.98 21.01
N PRO A 178 -2.06 -3.94 21.35
CA PRO A 178 -1.57 -3.78 22.70
C PRO A 178 -2.74 -3.50 23.64
N VAL A 179 -2.75 -4.12 24.82
CA VAL A 179 -3.76 -3.83 25.84
C VAL A 179 -3.10 -2.97 26.90
N ARG A 180 -3.64 -1.75 27.06
CA ARG A 180 -3.15 -0.74 27.99
C ARG A 180 -4.28 -0.25 28.89
N ARG A 181 -3.99 -0.01 30.15
CA ARG A 181 -4.92 0.64 31.09
C ARG A 181 -5.09 2.13 30.76
N ILE A 182 -6.04 2.78 31.44
CA ILE A 182 -6.31 4.22 31.29
C ILE A 182 -5.08 5.09 31.60
N ASP A 183 -4.18 4.61 32.45
CA ASP A 183 -2.90 5.26 32.79
C ASP A 183 -1.76 4.91 31.80
N ASP A 184 -2.10 4.37 30.61
CA ASP A 184 -1.20 3.93 29.54
C ASP A 184 -0.26 2.76 29.91
N ALA A 185 -0.45 2.16 31.09
CA ALA A 185 0.32 0.98 31.50
C ALA A 185 -0.02 -0.23 30.62
N PHE A 186 1.01 -0.84 30.01
CA PHE A 186 0.87 -2.07 29.23
C PHE A 186 0.60 -3.27 30.14
N ILE A 187 -0.54 -3.94 29.94
CA ILE A 187 -0.99 -5.08 30.77
C ILE A 187 -1.00 -6.41 30.02
N GLY A 188 -0.63 -6.40 28.74
CA GLY A 188 -0.64 -7.58 27.89
C GLY A 188 -0.99 -7.20 26.45
N GLY A 189 -1.23 -8.19 25.61
CA GLY A 189 -1.53 -7.91 24.22
C GLY A 189 -2.36 -9.01 23.56
N LEU A 190 -3.31 -8.58 22.74
CA LEU A 190 -4.16 -9.47 21.96
C LEU A 190 -3.56 -9.68 20.57
N PHE A 191 -3.84 -10.84 19.99
CA PHE A 191 -3.59 -11.09 18.58
C PHE A 191 -4.68 -11.97 17.99
N ALA A 192 -4.88 -11.83 16.68
CA ALA A 192 -5.68 -12.73 15.86
C ALA A 192 -4.88 -13.10 14.62
N THR A 193 -5.16 -14.28 14.08
CA THR A 193 -4.53 -14.79 12.86
C THR A 193 -5.60 -15.25 11.87
N VAL A 194 -5.32 -15.01 10.60
CA VAL A 194 -6.13 -15.46 9.47
C VAL A 194 -5.26 -16.37 8.63
N ALA A 195 -5.71 -17.61 8.43
CA ALA A 195 -5.02 -18.58 7.60
C ALA A 195 -5.02 -18.16 6.12
N VAL A 196 -3.85 -18.31 5.48
CA VAL A 196 -3.70 -18.04 4.05
C VAL A 196 -4.52 -19.01 3.20
N GLY A 197 -4.70 -20.27 3.64
CA GLY A 197 -5.57 -21.23 2.98
C GLY A 197 -7.02 -20.78 2.93
N ASP A 198 -7.55 -20.28 4.04
CA ASP A 198 -8.93 -19.78 4.14
C ASP A 198 -9.13 -18.56 3.23
N LEU A 199 -8.20 -17.60 3.23
CA LEU A 199 -8.23 -16.45 2.33
C LEU A 199 -8.17 -16.88 0.86
N SER A 200 -7.33 -17.87 0.54
CA SER A 200 -7.19 -18.42 -0.81
C SER A 200 -8.45 -19.13 -1.29
N TYR A 201 -9.12 -19.85 -0.41
CA TYR A 201 -10.39 -20.50 -0.69
C TYR A 201 -11.48 -19.46 -0.96
N LEU A 202 -11.57 -18.42 -0.12
CA LEU A 202 -12.59 -17.37 -0.24
C LEU A 202 -12.52 -16.61 -1.57
N ILE A 203 -11.33 -16.17 -1.99
CA ILE A 203 -11.19 -15.46 -3.27
C ILE A 203 -11.41 -16.39 -4.48
N GLY A 204 -11.21 -17.71 -4.31
CA GLY A 204 -11.46 -18.71 -5.34
C GLY A 204 -12.94 -19.07 -5.51
N GLU A 205 -13.71 -19.11 -4.42
CA GLU A 205 -15.14 -19.48 -4.45
C GLU A 205 -16.08 -18.31 -4.74
N ALA A 206 -15.69 -17.07 -4.42
CA ALA A 206 -16.58 -15.91 -4.45
C ALA A 206 -17.21 -15.57 -5.81
N VAL A 207 -16.78 -16.23 -6.89
CA VAL A 207 -17.39 -16.08 -8.22
C VAL A 207 -17.62 -17.45 -8.86
N LYS A 208 -18.48 -18.28 -8.26
CA LYS A 208 -19.11 -19.41 -8.99
C LYS A 208 -19.80 -18.85 -10.24
N GLY A 209 -19.18 -19.05 -11.41
CA GLY A 209 -19.66 -18.60 -12.71
C GLY A 209 -18.75 -17.63 -13.49
N SER A 210 -17.59 -17.24 -12.96
CA SER A 210 -16.55 -16.57 -13.76
C SER A 210 -15.37 -17.52 -14.04
N GLU A 211 -14.81 -17.46 -15.24
CA GLU A 211 -13.57 -18.17 -15.60
C GLU A 211 -12.30 -17.49 -15.04
N GLY A 212 -12.45 -16.52 -14.13
CA GLY A 212 -11.36 -15.69 -13.64
C GLY A 212 -10.42 -16.45 -12.71
N ARG A 213 -9.10 -16.27 -12.90
CA ARG A 213 -8.07 -16.70 -11.94
C ARG A 213 -7.77 -15.55 -10.99
N TYR A 214 -7.99 -15.76 -9.69
CA TYR A 214 -7.80 -14.76 -8.66
C TYR A 214 -6.51 -15.01 -7.89
N PHE A 215 -5.81 -13.93 -7.56
CA PHE A 215 -4.62 -13.98 -6.74
C PHE A 215 -4.48 -12.69 -5.93
N ILE A 216 -3.75 -12.75 -4.84
CA ILE A 216 -3.29 -11.59 -4.07
C ILE A 216 -1.78 -11.69 -3.96
N LEU A 217 -1.09 -10.60 -4.28
CA LEU A 217 0.36 -10.48 -4.09
C LEU A 217 0.67 -9.61 -2.87
N VAL A 218 1.77 -9.92 -2.20
CA VAL A 218 2.43 -9.04 -1.22
C VAL A 218 3.71 -8.54 -1.85
N GLY A 219 3.83 -7.22 -1.99
CA GLY A 219 4.91 -6.62 -2.77
C GLY A 219 4.80 -7.01 -4.24
N ARG A 220 5.92 -7.40 -4.86
CA ARG A 220 5.96 -7.76 -6.29
C ARG A 220 5.90 -9.27 -6.52
N ASP A 221 6.61 -10.06 -5.74
CA ASP A 221 6.88 -11.46 -6.07
C ASP A 221 6.18 -12.46 -5.15
N LYS A 222 5.76 -12.08 -3.94
CA LYS A 222 5.18 -13.03 -2.99
C LYS A 222 3.68 -13.22 -3.23
N VAL A 223 3.23 -14.47 -3.25
CA VAL A 223 1.82 -14.81 -3.45
C VAL A 223 1.17 -15.05 -2.09
N LEU A 224 0.22 -14.18 -1.73
CA LEU A 224 -0.54 -14.27 -0.48
C LEU A 224 -1.79 -15.13 -0.61
N ALA A 225 -2.45 -15.09 -1.77
CA ALA A 225 -3.64 -15.90 -1.99
C ALA A 225 -3.67 -16.37 -3.44
N HIS A 226 -3.95 -17.66 -3.63
CA HIS A 226 -4.06 -18.31 -4.93
C HIS A 226 -4.70 -19.69 -4.73
N ARG A 227 -5.33 -20.27 -5.75
CA ARG A 227 -5.93 -21.61 -5.64
C ARG A 227 -4.94 -22.68 -5.14
N ARG A 228 -3.67 -22.61 -5.55
CA ARG A 228 -2.59 -23.50 -5.07
C ARG A 228 -2.30 -23.36 -3.57
N LEU A 229 -2.64 -22.22 -2.97
CA LEU A 229 -2.44 -21.92 -1.55
C LEU A 229 -3.63 -22.30 -0.66
N VAL A 230 -4.74 -22.81 -1.22
CA VAL A 230 -5.80 -23.44 -0.41
C VAL A 230 -5.22 -24.59 0.42
N ASP A 231 -4.26 -25.32 -0.14
CA ASP A 231 -3.42 -26.27 0.58
C ASP A 231 -1.93 -25.97 0.29
N PRO A 232 -1.24 -25.20 1.13
CA PRO A 232 0.14 -24.79 0.88
C PRO A 232 1.18 -25.89 1.14
N ARG A 233 0.76 -27.11 1.53
CA ARG A 233 1.68 -28.21 1.80
C ARG A 233 2.49 -28.57 0.55
N GLY A 234 3.73 -28.98 0.78
CA GLY A 234 4.70 -29.34 -0.27
C GLY A 234 5.47 -28.16 -0.90
N LEU A 235 5.14 -26.91 -0.57
CA LEU A 235 5.85 -25.73 -1.09
C LEU A 235 7.13 -25.35 -0.29
N GLY A 236 7.49 -26.13 0.75
CA GLY A 236 8.68 -25.87 1.56
C GLY A 236 8.64 -24.54 2.33
N LEU A 237 7.45 -24.05 2.66
CA LEU A 237 7.27 -22.79 3.40
C LEU A 237 7.65 -22.97 4.87
N SER A 238 8.13 -21.89 5.48
CA SER A 238 8.66 -21.86 6.85
C SER A 238 8.57 -20.46 7.45
N GLU A 239 9.00 -20.30 8.70
CA GLU A 239 8.99 -19.01 9.40
C GLU A 239 9.77 -17.91 8.65
N ASP A 240 10.96 -18.25 8.15
CA ASP A 240 11.82 -17.30 7.42
C ASP A 240 11.35 -17.09 5.97
N ARG A 241 10.50 -17.99 5.47
CA ARG A 241 9.94 -17.95 4.13
C ARG A 241 8.45 -18.32 4.15
N PRO A 242 7.59 -17.40 4.61
CA PRO A 242 6.18 -17.72 4.85
C PRO A 242 5.36 -17.77 3.58
N LEU A 243 5.78 -17.13 2.48
CA LEU A 243 5.05 -17.11 1.22
C LEU A 243 5.92 -17.62 0.05
N PRO A 244 5.32 -18.35 -0.91
CA PRO A 244 5.99 -18.68 -2.16
C PRO A 244 6.04 -17.45 -3.08
N THR A 245 6.92 -17.53 -4.07
CA THR A 245 6.99 -16.53 -5.14
C THR A 245 6.02 -16.84 -6.28
N ILE A 246 5.78 -15.87 -7.15
CA ILE A 246 4.95 -16.01 -8.37
C ILE A 246 5.42 -17.14 -9.29
N THR A 247 6.70 -17.52 -9.26
CA THR A 247 7.27 -18.61 -10.07
C THR A 247 7.12 -19.99 -9.42
N GLU A 248 6.76 -20.06 -8.14
CA GLU A 248 6.71 -21.30 -7.35
C GLU A 248 5.28 -21.80 -7.10
N ILE A 249 4.28 -21.10 -7.65
CA ILE A 249 2.86 -21.36 -7.48
C ILE A 249 2.28 -22.27 -8.57
N ASP A 250 3.13 -22.79 -9.46
CA ASP A 250 2.75 -23.65 -10.60
C ASP A 250 1.70 -23.01 -11.52
N ASP A 251 1.64 -21.67 -11.58
CA ASP A 251 0.82 -20.93 -12.54
C ASP A 251 1.71 -20.22 -13.59
N PRO A 252 1.79 -20.75 -14.84
CA PRO A 252 2.65 -20.20 -15.88
C PRO A 252 2.22 -18.80 -16.34
N VAL A 253 0.95 -18.44 -16.14
CA VAL A 253 0.41 -17.11 -16.48
C VAL A 253 0.85 -16.11 -15.42
N LEU A 254 0.64 -16.42 -14.13
CA LEU A 254 1.04 -15.55 -13.02
C LEU A 254 2.56 -15.35 -12.96
N ALA A 255 3.35 -16.38 -13.27
CA ALA A 255 4.81 -16.27 -13.36
C ALA A 255 5.27 -15.19 -14.37
N ARG A 256 4.46 -14.89 -15.39
CA ARG A 256 4.72 -13.88 -16.41
C ARG A 256 4.18 -12.49 -16.06
N PHE A 257 3.58 -12.29 -14.88
CA PHE A 257 2.94 -11.02 -14.50
C PHE A 257 3.85 -9.79 -14.64
N TRP A 258 5.14 -9.91 -14.31
CA TRP A 258 6.11 -8.81 -14.45
C TRP A 258 6.98 -8.88 -15.71
N SER A 259 6.69 -9.78 -16.65
CA SER A 259 7.38 -9.80 -17.94
C SER A 259 7.03 -8.57 -18.80
N SER A 260 7.82 -8.30 -19.83
CA SER A 260 7.59 -7.20 -20.76
C SER A 260 6.18 -7.28 -21.34
N PRO A 261 5.32 -6.27 -21.12
CA PRO A 261 3.93 -6.35 -21.54
C PRO A 261 3.84 -6.36 -23.08
N VAL A 262 2.89 -7.12 -23.59
CA VAL A 262 2.54 -7.08 -25.01
C VAL A 262 1.76 -5.79 -25.25
N GLN A 263 2.34 -4.87 -26.03
CA GLN A 263 1.67 -3.59 -26.32
C GLN A 263 0.46 -3.82 -27.22
N LEU A 264 -0.71 -3.51 -26.70
CA LEU A 264 -1.98 -3.55 -27.41
C LEU A 264 -2.65 -2.19 -27.21
N PRO A 265 -2.37 -1.19 -28.07
CA PRO A 265 -2.71 0.22 -27.82
C PRO A 265 -4.18 0.50 -27.48
N GLN A 266 -5.09 -0.34 -27.96
CA GLN A 266 -6.52 -0.24 -27.71
C GLN A 266 -6.90 -0.74 -26.30
N ILE A 267 -6.40 -1.92 -25.91
CA ILE A 267 -6.58 -2.51 -24.57
C ILE A 267 -5.80 -1.71 -23.52
N ASP A 268 -4.57 -1.29 -23.81
CA ASP A 268 -3.73 -0.52 -22.89
C ASP A 268 -4.38 0.83 -22.55
N ARG A 269 -5.02 1.48 -23.52
CA ARG A 269 -5.77 2.74 -23.31
C ARG A 269 -7.01 2.52 -22.43
N ALA A 270 -7.65 1.36 -22.52
CA ALA A 270 -8.79 1.02 -21.69
C ALA A 270 -8.37 0.62 -20.26
N LEU A 271 -7.26 -0.12 -20.11
CA LEU A 271 -6.72 -0.57 -18.82
C LEU A 271 -6.07 0.56 -18.01
N GLY A 272 -5.39 1.51 -18.68
CA GLY A 272 -4.57 2.51 -17.99
C GLY A 272 -3.54 1.85 -17.06
N ASP A 273 -3.41 2.36 -15.84
CA ASP A 273 -2.48 1.83 -14.82
C ASP A 273 -3.02 0.59 -14.07
N LEU A 274 -4.25 0.14 -14.37
CA LEU A 274 -4.98 -0.90 -13.62
C LEU A 274 -4.79 -2.30 -14.19
N GLY A 275 -3.96 -2.46 -15.22
CA GLY A 275 -3.78 -3.76 -15.85
C GLY A 275 -2.58 -3.84 -16.78
N ARG A 276 -2.39 -5.04 -17.31
CA ARG A 276 -1.31 -5.36 -18.25
C ARG A 276 -1.66 -6.59 -19.05
N VAL A 277 -1.11 -6.69 -20.26
CA VAL A 277 -1.27 -7.87 -21.11
C VAL A 277 0.04 -8.64 -21.17
N VAL A 278 -0.03 -9.95 -20.93
CA VAL A 278 1.11 -10.86 -21.04
C VAL A 278 0.80 -11.98 -22.01
N GLU A 279 1.84 -12.61 -22.53
CA GLU A 279 1.72 -13.83 -23.32
C GLU A 279 2.27 -15.02 -22.51
N ALA A 280 1.45 -16.07 -22.39
CA ALA A 280 1.82 -17.32 -21.74
C ALA A 280 1.16 -18.48 -22.49
N ASP A 281 1.95 -19.53 -22.76
CA ASP A 281 1.51 -20.74 -23.49
C ASP A 281 0.84 -20.45 -24.85
N GLY A 282 1.37 -19.47 -25.59
CA GLY A 282 0.85 -19.06 -26.90
C GLY A 282 -0.52 -18.36 -26.84
N ARG A 283 -0.97 -17.96 -25.65
CA ARG A 283 -2.20 -17.20 -25.44
C ARG A 283 -1.92 -15.89 -24.73
N ARG A 284 -2.75 -14.88 -25.05
CA ARG A 284 -2.70 -13.57 -24.39
C ARG A 284 -3.61 -13.55 -23.18
N TRP A 285 -3.09 -13.05 -22.07
CA TRP A 285 -3.78 -12.93 -20.80
C TRP A 285 -3.82 -11.47 -20.38
N VAL A 286 -4.99 -11.02 -19.97
CA VAL A 286 -5.21 -9.67 -19.45
C VAL A 286 -5.27 -9.75 -17.94
N PHE A 287 -4.32 -9.11 -17.27
CA PHE A 287 -4.39 -8.88 -15.84
C PHE A 287 -5.12 -7.57 -15.57
N VAL A 288 -6.10 -7.62 -14.68
CA VAL A 288 -6.72 -6.45 -14.07
C VAL A 288 -6.53 -6.60 -12.57
N TYR A 289 -5.91 -5.60 -11.95
CA TYR A 289 -5.53 -5.68 -10.54
C TYR A 289 -5.73 -4.33 -9.85
N ARG A 290 -5.77 -4.38 -8.52
CA ARG A 290 -5.84 -3.19 -7.68
C ARG A 290 -4.83 -3.30 -6.56
N GLU A 291 -4.14 -2.20 -6.32
CA GLU A 291 -3.25 -2.06 -5.19
C GLU A 291 -4.08 -1.88 -3.91
N LEU A 292 -3.91 -2.79 -2.96
CA LEU A 292 -4.47 -2.67 -1.62
C LEU A 292 -3.41 -2.10 -0.69
N ARG A 293 -3.70 -0.93 -0.12
CA ARG A 293 -2.78 -0.20 0.78
C ARG A 293 -3.01 -0.52 2.26
N LEU A 294 -4.10 -1.21 2.56
CA LEU A 294 -4.51 -1.62 3.90
C LEU A 294 -4.00 -3.06 4.15
N PHE A 295 -3.89 -3.48 5.41
CA PHE A 295 -3.46 -4.82 5.85
C PHE A 295 -1.95 -5.14 5.75
N GLY A 296 -1.11 -4.19 5.35
CA GLY A 296 0.35 -4.25 5.45
C GLY A 296 0.88 -3.66 6.76
N PRO A 297 2.21 -3.66 6.99
CA PRO A 297 2.80 -3.00 8.15
C PRO A 297 2.36 -1.53 8.21
N ASP A 298 2.48 -0.92 9.38
CA ASP A 298 2.11 0.50 9.55
C ASP A 298 2.95 1.41 8.64
N PRO A 299 2.33 2.40 7.99
CA PRO A 299 3.05 3.43 7.24
C PRO A 299 4.04 4.19 8.11
N TRP A 300 5.11 4.65 7.49
CA TRP A 300 6.19 5.37 8.14
C TRP A 300 6.07 6.86 7.89
N LEU A 301 6.39 7.63 8.92
CA LEU A 301 6.73 9.03 8.79
C LEU A 301 8.23 9.14 8.52
N VAL A 302 8.60 9.62 7.34
CA VAL A 302 9.99 9.73 6.91
C VAL A 302 10.47 11.16 7.08
N GLY A 303 11.48 11.35 7.91
CA GLY A 303 12.16 12.63 8.12
C GLY A 303 13.50 12.67 7.39
N VAL A 304 13.78 13.77 6.69
CA VAL A 304 15.09 14.03 6.07
C VAL A 304 15.34 15.53 5.95
N TRP A 305 16.58 16.00 6.14
CA TRP A 305 16.88 17.43 5.99
C TRP A 305 16.65 17.95 4.59
N HIS A 306 16.10 19.16 4.49
CA HIS A 306 15.74 19.77 3.21
C HIS A 306 16.96 19.90 2.28
N ASN A 307 18.12 20.30 2.81
CA ASN A 307 19.35 20.47 2.04
C ASN A 307 20.01 19.15 1.56
N ARG A 308 19.38 18.00 1.84
CA ARG A 308 19.87 16.66 1.48
C ARG A 308 18.94 15.90 0.53
N ILE A 309 17.80 16.46 0.13
CA ILE A 309 16.75 15.71 -0.56
C ILE A 309 17.04 15.38 -2.03
N LEU A 310 18.05 16.00 -2.66
CA LEU A 310 18.24 15.97 -4.12
C LEU A 310 18.32 14.55 -4.70
N CYS A 311 19.06 13.65 -4.07
CA CYS A 311 19.22 12.28 -4.56
C CYS A 311 18.09 11.34 -4.17
N LEU A 312 17.18 11.75 -3.26
CA LEU A 312 16.16 10.86 -2.74
C LEU A 312 15.16 10.35 -3.78
N PRO A 313 14.68 11.16 -4.76
CA PRO A 313 13.77 10.64 -5.78
C PRO A 313 14.38 9.50 -6.60
N LEU A 314 15.64 9.66 -7.01
CA LEU A 314 16.41 8.64 -7.73
C LEU A 314 16.63 7.40 -6.86
N CYS A 315 16.98 7.59 -5.59
CA CYS A 315 17.24 6.48 -4.67
C CYS A 315 15.95 5.76 -4.29
N PHE A 316 14.81 6.45 -4.20
CA PHE A 316 13.52 5.84 -3.96
C PHE A 316 13.11 4.93 -5.12
N GLU A 317 13.32 5.38 -6.36
CA GLU A 317 13.08 4.53 -7.53
C GLU A 317 13.96 3.27 -7.54
N TRP A 318 15.18 3.34 -7.02
CA TRP A 318 16.09 2.19 -6.99
C TRP A 318 15.89 1.27 -5.77
N LEU A 319 15.75 1.84 -4.57
CA LEU A 319 15.69 1.11 -3.29
C LEU A 319 14.27 0.70 -2.90
N CYS A 320 13.28 1.53 -3.25
CA CYS A 320 11.91 1.40 -2.75
C CYS A 320 10.92 1.03 -3.86
N ARG A 321 11.39 0.63 -5.05
CA ARG A 321 10.53 0.22 -6.17
C ARG A 321 9.68 -1.00 -5.79
N GLY A 322 8.37 -0.79 -5.68
CA GLY A 322 7.41 -1.84 -5.29
C GLY A 322 7.11 -1.92 -3.79
N TYR A 323 7.62 -0.99 -2.99
CA TYR A 323 7.18 -0.75 -1.61
C TYR A 323 6.03 0.28 -1.59
N ARG A 324 5.49 0.59 -0.39
CA ARG A 324 4.35 1.50 -0.22
C ARG A 324 4.61 2.86 -0.89
N ARG A 325 3.53 3.48 -1.38
CA ARG A 325 3.60 4.83 -1.95
C ARG A 325 4.14 5.82 -0.92
N LEU A 326 4.94 6.76 -1.39
CA LEU A 326 5.46 7.86 -0.60
C LEU A 326 4.73 9.15 -0.99
N THR A 327 4.03 9.74 -0.02
CA THR A 327 3.44 11.06 -0.15
C THR A 327 4.35 12.10 0.50
N ILE A 328 4.84 13.07 -0.26
CA ILE A 328 5.71 14.12 0.28
C ILE A 328 4.98 15.44 0.48
N LEU A 329 5.34 16.17 1.54
CA LEU A 329 4.89 17.54 1.73
C LEU A 329 5.71 18.49 0.85
N THR A 330 5.05 19.24 -0.04
CA THR A 330 5.70 20.27 -0.86
C THR A 330 5.13 21.66 -0.55
N SER A 331 5.98 22.69 -0.69
CA SER A 331 5.57 24.08 -0.56
C SER A 331 4.54 24.46 -1.63
N ALA A 332 3.52 25.25 -1.29
CA ALA A 332 2.55 25.80 -2.23
C ALA A 332 3.12 26.86 -3.23
N SER A 333 4.44 27.02 -3.33
CA SER A 333 5.13 27.93 -4.26
C SER A 333 5.33 27.30 -5.65
N ARG A 334 5.71 28.14 -6.64
CA ARG A 334 6.08 27.72 -8.00
C ARG A 334 7.24 26.72 -8.00
N ASP A 335 8.25 26.93 -7.16
CA ASP A 335 9.38 26.00 -7.03
C ASP A 335 8.93 24.65 -6.46
N GLY A 336 7.99 24.68 -5.52
CA GLY A 336 7.38 23.46 -5.01
C GLY A 336 6.57 22.74 -6.10
N GLU A 337 5.95 23.46 -7.04
CA GLU A 337 5.19 22.86 -8.14
C GLU A 337 6.12 22.15 -9.12
N MET A 338 7.25 22.77 -9.44
CA MET A 338 8.30 22.15 -10.25
C MET A 338 8.82 20.87 -9.58
N LEU A 339 9.09 20.92 -8.27
CA LEU A 339 9.45 19.73 -7.50
C LEU A 339 8.35 18.67 -7.52
N SER A 340 7.08 19.08 -7.36
CA SER A 340 5.93 18.18 -7.40
C SER A 340 5.84 17.41 -8.72
N ASN A 341 6.06 18.09 -9.84
CA ASN A 341 6.05 17.47 -11.16
C ASN A 341 7.25 16.54 -11.35
N LEU A 342 8.42 16.91 -10.81
CA LEU A 342 9.62 16.07 -10.85
C LEU A 342 9.41 14.76 -10.08
N VAL A 343 8.93 14.83 -8.84
CA VAL A 343 8.75 13.62 -8.01
C VAL A 343 7.59 12.74 -8.46
N ALA A 344 6.59 13.32 -9.14
CA ALA A 344 5.52 12.55 -9.76
C ALA A 344 6.06 11.59 -10.85
N GLY A 345 7.10 12.00 -11.59
CA GLY A 345 7.81 11.13 -12.53
C GLY A 345 8.47 9.90 -11.88
N PHE A 346 8.78 9.99 -10.58
CA PHE A 346 9.32 8.90 -9.77
C PHE A 346 8.22 8.09 -9.04
N GLY A 347 6.94 8.32 -9.35
CA GLY A 347 5.81 7.62 -8.74
C GLY A 347 5.45 8.08 -7.33
N MET A 348 5.92 9.25 -6.89
CA MET A 348 5.57 9.83 -5.59
C MET A 348 4.31 10.68 -5.69
N GLU A 349 3.53 10.69 -4.62
CA GLU A 349 2.39 11.59 -4.46
C GLU A 349 2.82 12.84 -3.67
N THR A 350 2.14 13.96 -3.86
CA THR A 350 2.48 15.20 -3.15
C THR A 350 1.24 15.79 -2.47
N VAL A 351 1.45 16.31 -1.27
CA VAL A 351 0.47 17.17 -0.59
C VAL A 351 1.05 18.59 -0.55
N ARG A 352 0.22 19.57 -0.88
CA ARG A 352 0.62 20.98 -1.00
C ARG A 352 0.32 21.70 0.31
N GLY A 353 1.33 22.29 0.93
CA GLY A 353 1.19 23.05 2.17
C GLY A 353 2.01 24.33 2.19
N SER A 354 1.58 25.30 3.00
CA SER A 354 2.40 26.46 3.39
C SER A 354 2.26 26.67 4.89
N SER A 355 3.27 27.22 5.58
CA SER A 355 3.29 27.43 7.05
C SER A 355 2.27 28.46 7.60
N SER A 356 1.09 28.58 6.99
CA SER A 356 -0.05 29.43 7.40
C SER A 356 -1.34 28.57 7.48
N ARG A 357 -2.54 29.10 7.23
CA ARG A 357 -3.81 28.32 7.23
C ARG A 357 -3.78 27.07 6.34
N LYS A 358 -3.03 27.09 5.24
CA LYS A 358 -2.87 25.92 4.34
C LYS A 358 -2.02 24.81 4.97
N GLY A 359 -1.25 25.09 6.01
CA GLY A 359 -0.39 24.12 6.70
C GLY A 359 -1.19 23.13 7.55
N VAL A 360 -2.21 23.60 8.26
CA VAL A 360 -3.13 22.73 9.02
C VAL A 360 -3.90 21.81 8.08
N LEU A 361 -4.38 22.33 6.95
CA LEU A 361 -5.04 21.53 5.92
C LEU A 361 -4.09 20.49 5.32
N ALA A 362 -2.85 20.86 5.02
CA ALA A 362 -1.83 19.94 4.52
C ALA A 362 -1.51 18.84 5.54
N LEU A 363 -1.36 19.17 6.83
CA LEU A 363 -1.15 18.16 7.88
C LEU A 363 -2.34 17.19 7.98
N ARG A 364 -3.59 17.68 7.89
CA ARG A 364 -4.77 16.80 7.84
C ARG A 364 -4.78 15.90 6.61
N GLN A 365 -4.39 16.42 5.45
CA GLN A 365 -4.27 15.60 4.23
C GLN A 365 -3.18 14.54 4.38
N LEU A 366 -2.01 14.88 4.91
CA LEU A 366 -0.95 13.91 5.21
C LEU A 366 -1.42 12.85 6.23
N GLN A 367 -2.15 13.26 7.26
CA GLN A 367 -2.76 12.34 8.23
C GLN A 367 -3.68 11.34 7.52
N ASN A 368 -4.57 11.81 6.64
CA ASN A 368 -5.45 10.93 5.89
C ASN A 368 -4.66 9.97 4.99
N ARG A 369 -3.59 10.44 4.33
CA ARG A 369 -2.72 9.57 3.52
C ARG A 369 -2.03 8.48 4.34
N LEU A 370 -1.59 8.77 5.57
CA LEU A 370 -1.07 7.78 6.51
C LEU A 370 -2.13 6.76 6.95
N LEU A 371 -3.38 7.19 7.12
CA LEU A 371 -4.50 6.29 7.44
C LEU A 371 -4.89 5.43 6.24
N GLU A 372 -4.74 5.95 5.02
CA GLU A 372 -4.95 5.24 3.76
C GLU A 372 -3.79 4.29 3.38
N GLY A 373 -2.75 4.17 4.21
CA GLY A 373 -1.65 3.23 3.99
C GLY A 373 -0.43 3.79 3.22
N SER A 374 -0.37 5.10 2.98
CA SER A 374 0.76 5.77 2.32
C SER A 374 1.84 6.18 3.33
N ASP A 375 3.11 5.92 3.04
CA ASP A 375 4.22 6.50 3.79
C ASP A 375 4.24 8.02 3.55
N VAL A 376 4.64 8.81 4.55
CA VAL A 376 4.66 10.28 4.42
C VAL A 376 6.06 10.82 4.64
N GLY A 377 6.59 11.51 3.64
CA GLY A 377 7.88 12.21 3.69
C GLY A 377 7.73 13.67 4.06
N ILE A 378 8.46 14.11 5.09
CA ILE A 378 8.49 15.50 5.55
C ILE A 378 9.95 15.93 5.72
N THR A 379 10.28 17.10 5.18
CA THR A 379 11.51 17.82 5.55
C THR A 379 11.28 18.60 6.83
N PRO A 380 11.81 18.16 7.98
CA PRO A 380 11.37 18.67 9.27
C PRO A 380 11.86 20.09 9.55
N ASP A 381 12.96 20.54 8.94
CA ASP A 381 13.45 21.91 8.95
C ASP A 381 12.57 22.85 8.13
N GLY A 382 12.13 22.41 6.95
CA GLY A 382 11.18 23.12 6.09
C GLY A 382 11.65 24.50 5.62
N PRO A 383 11.05 25.10 4.57
CA PRO A 383 11.59 26.28 3.87
C PRO A 383 11.65 27.59 4.68
N ARG A 384 11.19 27.61 5.93
CA ARG A 384 11.12 28.80 6.79
C ARG A 384 11.72 28.61 8.18
N GLY A 385 12.08 27.38 8.55
CA GLY A 385 12.69 27.08 9.83
C GLY A 385 14.20 27.27 9.75
N PRO A 386 14.90 27.44 10.88
CA PRO A 386 16.34 27.31 10.87
C PRO A 386 16.70 25.89 10.40
N VAL A 387 17.73 25.81 9.55
CA VAL A 387 18.27 24.53 9.08
C VAL A 387 18.64 23.64 10.28
N TYR A 388 18.39 22.34 10.14
CA TYR A 388 18.65 21.33 11.18
C TYR A 388 17.85 21.49 12.48
N LYS A 389 16.68 22.12 12.42
CA LYS A 389 15.73 22.17 13.53
C LYS A 389 14.43 21.46 13.18
N VAL A 390 13.96 20.56 14.02
CA VAL A 390 12.72 19.81 13.74
C VAL A 390 11.50 20.68 14.01
N SER A 391 10.63 20.79 13.02
CA SER A 391 9.34 21.49 13.14
C SER A 391 8.29 20.65 13.89
N PRO A 392 7.33 21.30 14.55
CA PRO A 392 6.26 20.60 15.28
C PRO A 392 5.38 19.72 14.39
N GLY A 393 5.32 19.94 13.07
CA GLY A 393 4.43 19.21 12.17
C GLY A 393 4.73 17.71 12.09
N LEU A 394 6.02 17.33 12.05
CA LEU A 394 6.43 15.93 12.05
C LEU A 394 6.08 15.25 13.37
N LEU A 395 6.41 15.91 14.50
CA LEU A 395 6.15 15.41 15.85
C LEU A 395 4.65 15.27 16.12
N TYR A 396 3.86 16.27 15.70
CA TYR A 396 2.40 16.26 15.81
C TYR A 396 1.79 15.10 15.03
N LEU A 397 2.19 14.89 13.77
CA LEU A 397 1.68 13.77 12.99
C LEU A 397 2.04 12.43 13.63
N ALA A 398 3.28 12.28 14.09
CA ALA A 398 3.73 11.06 14.76
C ALA A 398 2.93 10.77 16.03
N ALA A 399 2.78 11.75 16.91
CA ALA A 399 2.00 11.62 18.15
C ALA A 399 0.52 11.38 17.88
N LYS A 400 -0.06 12.07 16.89
CA LYS A 400 -1.50 11.98 16.59
C LYS A 400 -1.88 10.68 15.90
N THR A 401 -0.99 10.13 15.07
CA THR A 401 -1.25 8.90 14.30
C THR A 401 -0.64 7.66 14.94
N GLY A 402 0.24 7.82 15.92
CA GLY A 402 1.02 6.73 16.52
C GLY A 402 1.95 6.04 15.52
N ARG A 403 2.26 6.68 14.38
CA ARG A 403 3.11 6.09 13.34
C ARG A 403 4.59 6.27 13.68
N PRO A 404 5.43 5.25 13.45
CA PRO A 404 6.85 5.36 13.69
C PRO A 404 7.49 6.38 12.75
N VAL A 405 8.43 7.17 13.29
CA VAL A 405 9.27 8.09 12.53
C VAL A 405 10.58 7.40 12.16
N MET A 406 10.85 7.30 10.86
CA MET A 406 12.12 6.90 10.28
C MET A 406 12.89 8.13 9.83
N THR A 407 14.09 8.33 10.36
CA THR A 407 14.98 9.40 9.89
C THR A 407 15.97 8.84 8.88
N ILE A 408 16.13 9.52 7.75
CA ILE A 408 17.09 9.18 6.71
C ILE A 408 18.22 10.20 6.74
N ARG A 409 19.46 9.72 6.92
CA ARG A 409 20.66 10.53 6.73
C ARG A 409 21.20 10.34 5.33
N VAL A 410 21.51 11.43 4.65
CA VAL A 410 22.14 11.42 3.34
C VAL A 410 23.41 12.24 3.41
N ASP A 411 24.54 11.59 3.13
CA ASP A 411 25.86 12.20 3.14
C ASP A 411 26.45 12.14 1.72
N TYR A 412 27.02 13.27 1.27
CA TYR A 412 27.69 13.40 -0.01
C TYR A 412 29.20 13.48 0.22
N GLU A 413 30.00 12.63 -0.43
CA GLU A 413 31.46 12.65 -0.32
C GLU A 413 32.06 13.96 -0.90
N SER A 414 31.46 14.49 -1.96
CA SER A 414 31.86 15.76 -2.57
C SER A 414 30.63 16.48 -3.12
N TYR A 415 30.44 17.74 -2.74
CA TYR A 415 29.26 18.51 -3.11
C TYR A 415 29.60 19.98 -3.35
N TRP A 416 28.71 20.67 -4.07
CA TRP A 416 28.60 22.12 -4.06
C TRP A 416 27.53 22.52 -3.06
N GLU A 417 27.81 23.56 -2.27
CA GLU A 417 26.86 24.15 -1.34
C GLU A 417 26.32 25.44 -1.93
N MET A 418 25.00 25.52 -2.07
CA MET A 418 24.32 26.67 -2.65
C MET A 418 24.15 27.76 -1.59
N ARG A 419 24.12 29.02 -2.03
CA ARG A 419 23.81 30.18 -1.17
C ARG A 419 22.30 30.30 -0.91
N SER A 420 21.68 29.24 -0.39
CA SER A 420 20.28 29.20 0.04
C SER A 420 20.18 29.23 1.57
N TRP A 421 18.97 29.45 2.10
CA TRP A 421 18.71 29.52 3.54
C TRP A 421 19.15 28.27 4.31
N ASP A 422 19.17 27.11 3.65
CA ASP A 422 19.52 25.80 4.18
C ASP A 422 20.90 25.28 3.75
N GLY A 423 21.63 26.04 2.91
CA GLY A 423 22.88 25.55 2.30
C GLY A 423 22.64 24.29 1.47
N PHE A 424 21.71 24.35 0.50
CA PHE A 424 21.30 23.19 -0.30
C PHE A 424 22.53 22.53 -0.95
N ARG A 425 22.70 21.22 -0.74
CA ARG A 425 23.87 20.49 -1.23
C ARG A 425 23.55 19.74 -2.51
N VAL A 426 24.35 20.02 -3.54
CA VAL A 426 24.31 19.35 -4.83
C VAL A 426 25.56 18.46 -4.94
N PRO A 427 25.44 17.12 -4.98
CA PRO A 427 26.60 16.26 -5.12
C PRO A 427 27.27 16.51 -6.47
N LYS A 428 28.61 16.54 -6.47
CA LYS A 428 29.37 16.65 -7.71
C LYS A 428 29.20 15.37 -8.54
N PRO A 429 29.37 15.43 -9.87
CA PRO A 429 29.42 14.23 -10.70
C PRO A 429 30.37 13.18 -10.11
N PHE A 430 29.94 11.91 -10.10
CA PHE A 430 30.66 10.76 -9.54
C PHE A 430 30.89 10.79 -8.02
N SER A 431 30.29 11.72 -7.28
CA SER A 431 30.34 11.68 -5.82
C SER A 431 29.60 10.46 -5.27
N LYS A 432 30.20 9.78 -4.29
CA LYS A 432 29.50 8.71 -3.56
C LYS A 432 28.45 9.34 -2.64
N VAL A 433 27.23 8.81 -2.73
CA VAL A 433 26.11 9.18 -1.87
C VAL A 433 25.90 8.04 -0.87
N ARG A 434 26.04 8.34 0.42
CA ARG A 434 25.74 7.39 1.50
C ARG A 434 24.37 7.69 2.06
N ILE A 435 23.46 6.72 1.99
CA ILE A 435 22.11 6.81 2.56
C ILE A 435 22.05 5.85 3.75
N THR A 436 21.75 6.38 4.92
CA THR A 436 21.63 5.60 6.15
C THR A 436 20.20 5.70 6.67
N PHE A 437 19.52 4.55 6.72
CA PHE A 437 18.21 4.42 7.36
C PHE A 437 18.42 4.19 8.85
N GLN A 438 17.95 5.12 9.67
CA GLN A 438 18.03 4.98 11.13
C GLN A 438 16.91 4.09 11.64
N LYS A 439 17.10 3.54 12.86
CA LYS A 439 16.04 2.83 13.57
C LYS A 439 14.84 3.75 13.77
N THR A 440 13.64 3.21 13.55
CA THR A 440 12.41 3.95 13.77
C THR A 440 12.22 4.31 15.25
N ILE A 441 11.73 5.51 15.50
CA ILE A 441 11.33 5.96 16.83
C ILE A 441 9.84 6.24 16.90
N LEU A 442 9.24 5.94 18.04
CA LEU A 442 7.84 6.23 18.31
C LEU A 442 7.78 7.51 19.13
N ILE A 443 6.87 8.41 18.76
CA ILE A 443 6.68 9.70 19.43
C ILE A 443 5.34 9.61 20.17
N PRO A 444 5.34 9.44 21.49
CA PRO A 444 4.10 9.43 22.26
C PRO A 444 3.46 10.82 22.30
N PRO A 445 2.15 10.93 22.55
CA PRO A 445 1.53 12.20 22.95
C PRO A 445 2.19 12.68 24.25
N GLY A 446 2.54 13.97 24.32
CA GLY A 446 3.24 14.52 25.47
C GLY A 446 3.07 16.02 25.64
N THR A 447 3.49 16.49 26.80
CA THR A 447 3.60 17.92 27.18
C THR A 447 4.66 18.64 26.34
N GLU A 448 4.66 19.97 26.36
CA GLU A 448 5.55 20.80 25.53
C GLU A 448 7.05 20.49 25.74
N GLY A 449 7.48 20.23 26.98
CA GLY A 449 8.87 19.84 27.30
C GLY A 449 9.26 18.45 26.79
N GLU A 450 8.29 17.52 26.71
CA GLU A 450 8.51 16.20 26.12
C GLU A 450 8.64 16.30 24.61
N VAL A 451 7.85 17.16 23.96
CA VAL A 451 7.93 17.43 22.51
C VAL A 451 9.31 17.97 22.13
N GLU A 452 9.88 18.91 22.89
CA GLU A 452 11.22 19.45 22.62
C GLU A 452 12.32 18.39 22.80
N THR A 453 12.15 17.47 23.76
CA THR A 453 13.06 16.34 23.95
C THR A 453 13.00 15.37 22.78
N GLN A 454 11.80 15.05 22.27
CA GLN A 454 11.66 14.23 21.07
C GLN A 454 12.20 14.94 19.81
N ALA A 455 12.03 16.26 19.70
CA ALA A 455 12.59 17.06 18.62
C ALA A 455 14.12 16.90 18.55
N ARG A 456 14.81 17.10 19.68
CA ARG A 456 16.27 16.95 19.78
C ARG A 456 16.73 15.53 19.43
N ARG A 457 16.00 14.51 19.88
CA ARG A 457 16.29 13.11 19.53
C ARG A 457 16.18 12.85 18.03
N VAL A 458 15.16 13.41 17.37
CA VAL A 458 15.00 13.33 15.90
C VAL A 458 16.16 14.06 15.20
N GLU A 459 16.55 15.24 15.69
CA GLU A 459 17.67 16.03 15.16
C GLU A 459 19.00 15.26 15.22
N GLU A 460 19.29 14.61 16.35
CA GLU A 460 20.48 13.78 16.53
C GLU A 460 20.53 12.60 15.56
N LEU A 461 19.39 11.93 15.35
CA LEU A 461 19.29 10.80 14.43
C LEU A 461 19.48 11.24 12.97
N LEU A 462 18.88 12.37 12.58
CA LEU A 462 19.09 12.95 11.26
C LEU A 462 20.55 13.35 11.05
N GLY A 463 21.23 13.85 12.09
CA GLY A 463 22.63 14.31 12.03
C GLY A 463 22.78 15.58 11.20
N ARG A 464 23.85 16.36 11.39
CA ARG A 464 24.07 17.62 10.64
C ARG A 464 24.87 17.41 9.37
#